data_AF-A0A0S7YMQ9-F1
#
_entry.id   AF-A0A0S7YMQ9-F1
#
_cell.length_a   1.000
_cell.length_b   1.000
_cell.length_c   1.000
_cell.angle_alpha   90.00
_cell.angle_beta   90.00
_cell.angle_gamma   90.00
#
_symmetry.space_group_name_H-M   'P 1'
#
loop_
_entity.id
_entity.type
_entity.pdbx_description
1 polymer ?
#
loop_
_entity_poly.entity_id
_entity_poly.type
_entity_poly.pdbx_seq_one_letter_code
_entity_poly.pdbx_strand_id
1 'polypeptide(L)'
;ARGGPLSVGYLRIDRDVYYLNERLRNGEPGHATEGNPFRLNEDEFFVCGDNSPKSFDSRLWLENVDRPVVPRRNLVGKAFFVYWPAAGERWHVPLPLLPDPTGWRLVH
;
A
#
# COMPACT_ATOMS: atom_id res chain seq x y z
N ALA A 1 -8.14 33.86 2.06
CA ALA A 1 -9.51 33.64 1.55
C ALA A 1 -10.39 33.12 2.69
N ARG A 2 -11.59 33.67 2.91
CA ARG A 2 -12.58 33.09 3.85
C ARG A 2 -13.55 32.24 3.03
N GLY A 3 -13.75 30.98 3.43
CA GLY A 3 -14.63 30.03 2.74
C GLY A 3 -16.11 30.37 2.92
N GLY A 4 -16.93 29.99 1.94
CA GLY A 4 -18.40 30.06 1.97
C GLY A 4 -19.04 28.67 2.03
N PRO A 5 -20.37 28.58 2.23
CA PRO A 5 -21.08 27.31 2.33
C PRO A 5 -21.06 26.54 1.00
N LEU A 6 -20.66 25.26 1.05
CA LEU A 6 -20.63 24.32 -0.08
C LEU A 6 -21.51 23.11 0.24
N SER A 7 -22.40 22.77 -0.69
CA SER A 7 -23.18 21.52 -0.65
C SER A 7 -22.65 20.57 -1.72
N VAL A 8 -22.21 19.37 -1.31
CA VAL A 8 -21.76 18.31 -2.21
C VAL A 8 -22.82 17.20 -2.24
N GLY A 9 -23.30 16.85 -3.43
CA GLY A 9 -24.15 15.69 -3.67
C GLY A 9 -23.40 14.62 -4.48
N TYR A 10 -23.76 13.35 -4.29
CA TYR A 10 -23.21 12.20 -5.02
C TYR A 10 -21.69 11.98 -4.87
N LEU A 11 -21.14 12.25 -3.68
CA LEU A 11 -19.74 11.93 -3.40
C LEU A 11 -19.52 10.41 -3.40
N ARG A 12 -18.80 9.91 -4.42
CA ARG A 12 -18.28 8.54 -4.46
C ARG A 12 -16.81 8.56 -4.09
N ILE A 13 -16.42 7.74 -3.13
CA ILE A 13 -15.02 7.52 -2.76
C ILE A 13 -14.64 6.15 -3.31
N ASP A 14 -13.81 6.13 -4.34
CA ASP A 14 -13.30 4.90 -4.93
C ASP A 14 -11.91 4.58 -4.38
N ARG A 15 -11.58 3.28 -4.32
CA ARG A 15 -10.26 2.82 -3.90
C ARG A 15 -9.22 3.16 -4.99
N ASP A 16 -7.97 3.37 -4.59
CA ASP A 16 -6.82 3.60 -5.48
C ASP A 16 -6.74 2.65 -6.69
N VAL A 17 -7.21 1.41 -6.54
CA VAL A 17 -7.26 0.40 -7.62
C VAL A 17 -8.06 0.89 -8.83
N TYR A 18 -9.09 1.72 -8.62
CA TYR A 18 -9.89 2.29 -9.70
C TYR A 18 -9.07 3.27 -10.57
N TYR A 19 -8.11 3.97 -9.98
CA TYR A 19 -7.31 4.99 -10.68
C TYR A 19 -6.09 4.42 -11.40
N LEU A 20 -5.69 3.18 -11.09
CA LEU A 20 -4.57 2.50 -11.75
C LEU A 20 -5.07 1.33 -12.60
N ASN A 21 -5.34 1.63 -13.87
CA ASN A 21 -5.57 0.62 -14.90
C ASN A 21 -4.27 0.35 -15.68
N GLU A 22 -3.23 -0.02 -14.94
CA GLU A 22 -1.93 -0.33 -15.53
C GLU A 22 -1.99 -1.65 -16.32
N ARG A 23 -1.23 -1.71 -17.41
CA ARG A 23 -1.08 -2.95 -18.19
C ARG A 23 0.11 -3.74 -17.67
N LEU A 24 -0.08 -5.05 -17.64
CA LEU A 24 0.96 -6.02 -17.39
C LEU A 24 2.03 -5.95 -18.49
N ARG A 25 3.24 -6.45 -18.20
CA ARG A 25 4.38 -6.42 -19.14
C ARG A 25 4.09 -7.13 -20.48
N ASN A 26 3.24 -8.14 -20.47
CA ASN A 26 2.80 -8.87 -21.66
C ASN A 26 1.71 -8.13 -22.45
N GLY A 27 1.31 -6.93 -22.00
CA GLY A 27 0.29 -6.12 -22.63
C GLY A 27 -1.13 -6.46 -22.18
N GLU A 28 -1.38 -7.40 -21.26
CA GLU A 28 -2.72 -7.66 -20.71
C GLU A 28 -3.13 -6.59 -19.67
N PRO A 29 -4.43 -6.41 -19.37
CA PRO A 29 -4.85 -5.59 -18.25
C PRO A 29 -4.27 -6.09 -16.92
N GLY A 30 -3.96 -5.16 -16.00
CA GLY A 30 -3.60 -5.49 -14.62
C GLY A 30 -4.66 -6.35 -13.91
N HIS A 31 -4.26 -7.02 -12.84
CA HIS A 31 -5.18 -7.83 -12.05
C HIS A 31 -6.11 -6.94 -11.22
N ALA A 32 -7.36 -7.36 -11.08
CA ALA A 32 -8.38 -6.67 -10.28
C ALA A 32 -8.69 -5.23 -10.73
N THR A 33 -8.55 -4.92 -12.02
CA THR A 33 -8.90 -3.62 -12.61
C THR A 33 -10.36 -3.56 -13.09
N GLU A 34 -10.80 -2.40 -13.54
CA GLU A 34 -12.13 -2.23 -14.14
C GLU A 34 -12.29 -3.15 -15.36
N GLY A 35 -13.34 -3.98 -15.36
CA GLY A 35 -13.60 -4.97 -16.40
C GLY A 35 -12.76 -6.26 -16.30
N ASN A 36 -11.79 -6.34 -15.36
CA ASN A 36 -10.98 -7.53 -15.12
C ASN A 36 -10.95 -7.90 -13.62
N PRO A 37 -12.10 -8.32 -13.04
CA PRO A 37 -12.17 -8.65 -11.62
C PRO A 37 -11.34 -9.90 -11.29
N PHE A 38 -10.67 -9.88 -10.14
CA PHE A 38 -9.88 -11.00 -9.65
C PHE A 38 -10.56 -11.68 -8.45
N ARG A 39 -10.77 -12.99 -8.51
CA ARG A 39 -11.43 -13.76 -7.45
C ARG A 39 -10.41 -14.51 -6.59
N LEU A 40 -10.45 -14.26 -5.29
CA LEU A 40 -9.61 -14.92 -4.28
C LEU A 40 -10.23 -16.23 -3.78
N ASN A 41 -9.35 -17.18 -3.45
CA ASN A 41 -9.69 -18.35 -2.65
C ASN A 41 -9.57 -18.03 -1.13
N GLU A 42 -10.06 -18.93 -0.27
CA GLU A 42 -10.20 -18.74 1.19
C GLU A 42 -8.89 -18.37 1.91
N ASP A 43 -7.73 -18.81 1.41
CA ASP A 43 -6.41 -18.57 1.99
C ASP A 43 -5.48 -17.75 1.09
N GLU A 44 -6.05 -16.95 0.20
CA GLU A 44 -5.32 -16.08 -0.69
C GLU A 44 -5.51 -14.61 -0.32
N PHE A 45 -4.41 -13.87 -0.40
CA PHE A 45 -4.38 -12.44 -0.14
C PHE A 45 -3.95 -11.69 -1.39
N PHE A 46 -4.78 -10.74 -1.82
CA PHE A 46 -4.40 -9.76 -2.81
C PHE A 46 -3.79 -8.55 -2.09
N VAL A 47 -2.50 -8.29 -2.30
CA VAL A 47 -1.79 -7.23 -1.57
C VAL A 47 -1.58 -6.02 -2.47
N CYS A 48 -1.88 -4.83 -1.94
CA CYS A 48 -1.69 -3.56 -2.61
C CYS A 48 -0.87 -2.65 -1.71
N GLY A 49 0.22 -2.09 -2.22
CA GLY A 49 0.97 -1.04 -1.53
C GLY A 49 0.27 0.31 -1.65
N ASP A 50 0.38 1.12 -0.58
CA ASP A 50 -0.24 2.44 -0.49
C ASP A 50 0.34 3.45 -1.49
N ASN A 51 1.62 3.32 -1.85
CA ASN A 51 2.22 4.10 -2.93
C ASN A 51 1.91 3.45 -4.28
N SER A 52 0.61 3.45 -4.60
CA SER A 52 0.01 2.65 -5.65
C SER A 52 0.76 2.70 -7.00
N PRO A 53 1.11 3.87 -7.58
CA PRO A 53 1.82 3.95 -8.87
C PRO A 53 3.30 3.53 -8.82
N LYS A 54 3.82 3.26 -7.62
CA LYS A 54 5.22 2.87 -7.36
C LYS A 54 5.32 1.57 -6.58
N SER A 55 4.25 0.77 -6.59
CA SER A 55 4.20 -0.51 -5.90
C SER A 55 4.17 -1.64 -6.91
N PHE A 56 5.20 -2.50 -6.89
CA PHE A 56 5.19 -3.74 -7.66
C PHE A 56 4.54 -4.85 -6.82
N ASP A 57 3.21 -4.90 -6.84
CA ASP A 57 2.40 -5.80 -6.01
C ASP A 57 1.44 -6.68 -6.84
N SER A 58 0.47 -7.32 -6.18
CA SER A 58 -0.47 -8.27 -6.80
C SER A 58 -1.19 -7.72 -8.03
N ARG A 59 -1.29 -6.39 -8.21
CA ARG A 59 -1.85 -5.80 -9.43
C ARG A 59 -1.01 -6.08 -10.69
N LEU A 60 0.31 -6.25 -10.52
CA LEU A 60 1.30 -6.27 -11.60
C LEU A 60 2.10 -7.58 -11.72
N TRP A 61 1.97 -8.50 -10.76
CA TRP A 61 2.73 -9.74 -10.77
C TRP A 61 2.31 -10.68 -11.92
N LEU A 62 3.30 -11.17 -12.66
CA LEU A 62 3.16 -12.00 -13.86
C LEU A 62 4.19 -13.13 -13.90
N GLU A 63 5.44 -12.80 -13.56
CA GLU A 63 6.60 -13.66 -13.78
C GLU A 63 6.87 -14.49 -12.51
N ASN A 64 7.08 -15.80 -12.66
CA ASN A 64 7.50 -16.72 -11.59
C ASN A 64 6.53 -16.88 -10.41
N VAL A 65 5.23 -16.63 -10.61
CA VAL A 65 4.17 -16.88 -9.61
C VAL A 65 2.96 -17.54 -10.26
N ASP A 66 2.44 -18.61 -9.65
CA ASP A 66 1.27 -19.34 -10.16
C ASP A 66 0.01 -18.48 -10.22
N ARG A 67 -0.16 -17.59 -9.22
CA ARG A 67 -1.27 -16.64 -9.08
C ARG A 67 -0.73 -15.35 -8.45
N PRO A 68 -1.29 -14.17 -8.77
CA PRO A 68 -0.87 -12.88 -8.24
C PRO A 68 -1.39 -12.66 -6.81
N VAL A 69 -1.10 -13.59 -5.90
CA VAL A 69 -1.61 -13.61 -4.52
C VAL A 69 -0.51 -14.03 -3.56
N VAL A 70 -0.68 -13.68 -2.29
CA VAL A 70 0.12 -14.21 -1.19
C VAL A 70 -0.70 -15.29 -0.48
N PRO A 71 -0.26 -16.56 -0.46
CA PRO A 71 -0.92 -17.59 0.33
C PRO A 71 -0.78 -17.30 1.83
N ARG A 72 -1.77 -17.70 2.64
CA ARG A 72 -1.75 -17.54 4.11
C ARG A 72 -0.44 -17.98 4.76
N ARG A 73 0.12 -19.12 4.33
CA ARG A 73 1.36 -19.69 4.87
C ARG A 73 2.59 -18.78 4.68
N ASN A 74 2.54 -17.83 3.75
CA ASN A 74 3.62 -16.86 3.50
C ASN A 74 3.49 -15.61 4.39
N LEU A 75 2.39 -15.44 5.12
CA LEU A 75 2.21 -14.31 6.04
C LEU A 75 2.95 -14.57 7.35
N VAL A 76 3.88 -13.68 7.68
CA VAL A 76 4.64 -13.75 8.94
C VAL A 76 3.86 -13.13 10.10
N GLY A 77 3.20 -11.98 9.87
CA GLY A 77 2.47 -11.25 10.91
C GLY A 77 1.96 -9.90 10.44
N LYS A 78 1.38 -9.13 11.36
CA LYS A 78 0.90 -7.75 11.12
C LYS A 78 1.96 -6.75 11.54
N ALA A 79 2.19 -5.71 10.74
CA ALA A 79 2.95 -4.55 11.18
C ALA A 79 2.13 -3.81 12.26
N PHE A 80 2.67 -3.69 13.47
CA PHE A 80 1.95 -3.12 14.62
C PHE A 80 2.65 -1.91 15.25
N PHE A 81 3.86 -1.56 14.81
CA PHE A 81 4.65 -0.47 15.38
C PHE A 81 5.56 0.18 14.34
N VAL A 82 5.62 1.51 14.37
CA VAL A 82 6.57 2.30 13.59
C VAL A 82 7.68 2.76 14.53
N TYR A 83 8.89 2.25 14.30
CA TYR A 83 10.13 2.71 14.95
C TYR A 83 10.85 3.67 13.98
N TRP A 84 10.45 4.96 14.00
CA TRP A 84 11.07 5.99 13.16
C TRP A 84 11.06 7.37 13.84
N PRO A 85 12.12 8.19 13.69
CA PRO A 85 13.39 7.85 13.05
C PRO A 85 14.23 6.92 13.94
N ALA A 86 14.88 5.94 13.30
CA ALA A 86 15.57 4.84 13.98
C ALA A 86 16.82 5.30 14.77
N ALA A 87 17.45 6.36 14.29
CA ALA A 87 18.41 7.27 14.92
C ALA A 87 18.80 8.26 13.82
N GLY A 88 18.91 9.56 14.12
CA GLY A 88 19.34 10.56 13.15
C GLY A 88 20.29 11.55 13.79
N GLU A 89 21.10 12.23 12.99
CA GLU A 89 21.83 13.44 13.40
C GLU A 89 20.81 14.54 13.70
N ARG A 90 20.20 14.49 14.87
CA ARG A 90 19.43 15.61 15.39
C ARG A 90 20.21 16.11 16.60
N TRP A 91 20.56 17.40 16.54
CA TRP A 91 21.44 18.09 17.47
C TRP A 91 22.91 17.72 17.24
N HIS A 92 23.84 18.68 17.41
CA HIS A 92 25.27 18.59 17.10
C HIS A 92 26.06 17.57 17.96
N VAL A 93 25.49 16.39 18.19
CA VAL A 93 26.01 15.31 19.01
C VAL A 93 26.32 14.15 18.07
N PRO A 94 27.60 13.77 17.87
CA PRO A 94 28.02 12.75 16.90
C PRO A 94 27.78 11.32 17.44
N LEU A 95 26.63 11.08 18.07
CA LEU A 95 26.25 9.79 18.64
C LEU A 95 24.98 9.29 17.94
N PRO A 96 25.08 8.44 16.90
CA PRO A 96 23.94 7.83 16.20
C PRO A 96 23.21 6.76 17.04
N LEU A 97 23.23 6.88 18.37
CA LEU A 97 22.83 5.82 19.31
C LEU A 97 21.53 6.11 20.05
N LEU A 98 21.02 7.35 20.03
CA LEU A 98 19.77 7.69 20.69
C LEU A 98 18.65 7.80 19.66
N PRO A 99 17.65 6.89 19.69
CA PRO A 99 16.47 7.07 18.87
C PRO A 99 15.64 8.28 19.32
N ASP A 100 14.93 8.89 18.38
CA ASP A 100 13.93 9.93 18.66
C ASP A 100 12.54 9.26 18.75
N PRO A 101 11.95 9.12 19.95
CA PRO A 101 10.68 8.44 20.11
C PRO A 101 9.48 9.29 19.64
N THR A 102 9.68 10.56 19.24
CA THR A 102 8.57 11.44 18.84
C THR A 102 7.84 10.96 17.59
N GLY A 103 8.50 10.17 16.74
CA GLY A 103 7.86 9.56 15.57
C GLY A 103 7.32 8.14 15.81
N TRP A 104 7.50 7.59 17.02
CA TRP A 104 7.07 6.23 17.34
C TRP A 104 5.57 6.16 17.54
N ARG A 105 4.93 5.15 16.94
CA ARG A 105 3.50 4.93 17.11
C ARG A 105 3.12 3.49 16.88
N LEU A 106 2.11 3.03 17.61
CA LEU A 106 1.41 1.79 17.27
C LEU A 106 0.63 2.00 15.98
N VAL A 107 0.54 0.93 15.20
CA VAL A 107 -0.38 0.84 14.06
C VAL A 107 -1.63 0.14 14.58
N HIS A 108 -2.74 0.84 14.64
CA HIS A 108 -4.05 0.35 15.09
C HIS A 108 -5.08 0.42 13.97
#